data_AF-A0A2N9JK14-F1
#
_entry.id   AF-A0A2N9JK14-F1
#
_cell.length_a   1.000
_cell.length_b   1.000
_cell.length_c   1.000
_cell.angle_alpha   90.00
_cell.angle_beta   90.00
_cell.angle_gamma   90.00
#
_symmetry.space_group_name_H-M   'P 1'
#
loop_
_entity.id
_entity.type
_entity.pdbx_description
1 polymer ?
#
loop_
_entity_poly.entity_id
_entity_poly.type
_entity_poly.pdbx_seq_one_letter_code
_entity_poly.pdbx_strand_id
1 'polypeptide(L)'
;MRRALWLKRLGLQAIIAAVVITIPLIVAAPLLTPDAYSAFAAALQTVIVGVTLLAALRTYHADSRDRRVDRVLALHEEFFEPSFQASRRALVLKLRAGQVPFSELISSQLNEDEYGARIQILRFFERVQAASAIGSLDDSLAASLLGSHAAWWDLALADDGKASRRALHVFATWSNDLAQSHSEDPLFENWGASRMREFGRTRRPAGPASPRALVVQDTGGGESPHEGLSSQPTTTGEHQSLRDA
;
A
#
# COMPACT_ATOMS: atom_id res chain seq x y z
N MET A 1 -12.06 5.20 -16.33
CA MET A 1 -13.47 5.52 -16.70
C MET A 1 -14.35 4.31 -17.03
N ARG A 2 -13.87 3.24 -17.69
CA ARG A 2 -14.71 2.07 -18.09
C ARG A 2 -15.28 1.25 -16.90
N ARG A 3 -14.56 1.12 -15.78
CA ARG A 3 -15.03 0.35 -14.60
C ARG A 3 -16.21 1.01 -13.87
N ALA A 4 -16.28 2.34 -13.83
CA ALA A 4 -17.39 3.08 -13.20
C ALA A 4 -18.71 2.92 -13.99
N LEU A 5 -18.62 2.91 -15.33
CA LEU A 5 -19.77 2.63 -16.20
C LEU A 5 -20.24 1.17 -16.07
N TRP A 6 -19.32 0.24 -15.89
CA TRP A 6 -19.64 -1.19 -15.72
C TRP A 6 -20.38 -1.46 -14.39
N LEU A 7 -19.91 -0.84 -13.29
CA LEU A 7 -20.57 -0.95 -11.99
C LEU A 7 -21.97 -0.32 -11.96
N LYS A 8 -22.19 0.79 -12.67
CA LYS A 8 -23.53 1.38 -12.82
C LYS A 8 -24.46 0.46 -13.63
N ARG A 9 -23.96 -0.18 -14.69
CA ARG A 9 -24.73 -1.15 -15.48
C ARG A 9 -25.15 -2.37 -14.67
N LEU A 10 -24.28 -2.92 -13.82
CA LEU A 10 -24.64 -4.05 -12.96
C LEU A 10 -25.72 -3.70 -11.93
N GLY A 11 -25.65 -2.52 -11.32
CA GLY A 11 -26.68 -2.07 -10.38
C GLY A 11 -28.03 -1.90 -11.07
N LEU A 12 -28.04 -1.29 -12.25
CA LEU A 12 -29.24 -1.14 -13.07
C LEU A 12 -29.79 -2.51 -13.51
N GLN A 13 -28.93 -3.45 -13.91
CA GLN A 13 -29.33 -4.81 -14.29
C GLN A 13 -29.92 -5.60 -13.11
N ALA A 14 -29.39 -5.45 -11.90
CA ALA A 14 -29.94 -6.10 -10.71
C ALA A 14 -31.34 -5.56 -10.38
N ILE A 15 -31.54 -4.23 -10.48
CA ILE A 15 -32.86 -3.61 -10.30
C ILE A 15 -33.82 -4.09 -11.39
N ILE A 16 -33.41 -4.07 -12.65
CA ILE A 16 -34.23 -4.56 -13.77
C ILE A 16 -34.59 -6.03 -13.56
N ALA A 17 -33.64 -6.89 -13.18
CA ALA A 17 -33.91 -8.30 -12.92
C ALA A 17 -34.91 -8.49 -11.77
N ALA A 18 -34.76 -7.74 -10.67
CA ALA A 18 -35.71 -7.78 -9.56
C ALA A 18 -37.13 -7.37 -9.98
N VAL A 19 -37.26 -6.30 -10.78
CA VAL A 19 -38.53 -5.82 -11.34
C VAL A 19 -39.13 -6.86 -12.30
N VAL A 20 -38.32 -7.44 -13.19
CA VAL A 20 -38.75 -8.45 -14.17
C VAL A 20 -39.21 -9.74 -13.49
N ILE A 21 -38.67 -10.11 -12.33
CA ILE A 21 -39.10 -11.29 -11.57
C ILE A 21 -40.36 -10.98 -10.75
N THR A 22 -40.44 -9.80 -10.13
CA THR A 22 -41.58 -9.44 -9.26
C THR A 22 -42.88 -9.16 -10.01
N ILE A 23 -42.83 -8.52 -11.18
CA ILE A 23 -44.03 -8.24 -11.99
C ILE A 23 -44.83 -9.50 -12.37
N PRO A 24 -44.26 -10.54 -13.01
CA PRO A 24 -45.00 -11.75 -13.37
C PRO A 24 -45.49 -12.52 -12.14
N LEU A 25 -44.75 -12.45 -11.02
CA LEU A 25 -45.19 -13.00 -9.74
C LEU A 25 -46.49 -12.32 -9.25
N ILE A 26 -46.56 -10.99 -9.29
CA ILE A 26 -47.74 -10.22 -8.88
C ILE A 26 -48.93 -10.53 -9.81
N VAL A 27 -48.68 -10.68 -11.12
CA VAL A 27 -49.73 -10.98 -12.11
C VAL A 27 -50.28 -12.40 -11.94
N ALA A 28 -49.47 -13.37 -11.53
CA ALA A 28 -49.89 -14.76 -11.31
C ALA A 28 -50.59 -15.00 -9.96
N ALA A 29 -50.46 -14.08 -9.00
CA ALA A 29 -51.03 -14.21 -7.65
C ALA A 29 -52.52 -14.58 -7.61
N PRO A 30 -53.44 -13.93 -8.37
CA PRO A 30 -54.88 -14.24 -8.29
C PRO A 30 -55.27 -15.64 -8.81
N LEU A 31 -54.35 -16.38 -9.43
CA LEU A 31 -54.58 -17.73 -9.94
C LEU A 31 -54.15 -18.85 -8.96
N LEU A 32 -53.58 -18.50 -7.81
CA LEU A 32 -53.07 -19.46 -6.82
C LEU A 32 -54.16 -19.93 -5.85
N THR A 33 -54.06 -21.18 -5.38
CA THR A 33 -54.92 -21.73 -4.33
C THR A 33 -54.55 -21.15 -2.95
N PRO A 34 -55.48 -21.10 -1.97
CA PRO A 34 -55.24 -20.50 -0.65
C PRO A 34 -53.97 -20.99 0.06
N ASP A 35 -53.66 -22.27 -0.03
CA ASP A 35 -52.47 -22.86 0.60
C ASP A 35 -51.16 -22.41 -0.10
N ALA A 36 -51.20 -22.16 -1.41
CA ALA A 36 -50.05 -21.70 -2.19
C ALA A 36 -49.67 -20.23 -1.91
N TYR A 37 -50.60 -19.41 -1.40
CA TYR A 37 -50.33 -18.01 -1.07
C TYR A 37 -49.30 -17.85 0.04
N SER A 38 -49.34 -18.71 1.07
CA SER A 38 -48.42 -18.61 2.21
C SER A 38 -46.97 -18.92 1.81
N ALA A 39 -46.76 -19.99 1.04
CA ALA A 39 -45.46 -20.37 0.50
C ALA A 39 -44.93 -19.30 -0.47
N PHE A 40 -45.81 -18.75 -1.31
CA PHE A 40 -45.48 -17.68 -2.23
C PHE A 40 -45.06 -16.40 -1.50
N ALA A 41 -45.81 -15.98 -0.48
CA ALA A 41 -45.49 -14.80 0.31
C ALA A 41 -44.13 -14.94 1.01
N ALA A 42 -43.83 -16.11 1.56
CA ALA A 42 -42.53 -16.40 2.16
C ALA A 42 -41.39 -16.35 1.12
N ALA A 43 -41.60 -16.91 -0.08
CA ALA A 43 -40.64 -16.83 -1.17
C ALA A 43 -40.39 -15.37 -1.61
N LEU A 44 -41.45 -14.59 -1.78
CA LEU A 44 -41.36 -13.18 -2.15
C LEU A 44 -40.63 -12.37 -1.08
N GLN A 45 -40.96 -12.58 0.19
CA GLN A 45 -40.29 -11.90 1.32
C GLN A 45 -38.79 -12.23 1.35
N THR A 46 -38.42 -13.49 1.10
CA THR A 46 -37.02 -13.91 1.05
C THR A 46 -36.26 -13.21 -0.08
N VAL A 47 -36.88 -13.10 -1.27
CA VAL A 47 -36.30 -12.37 -2.41
C VAL A 47 -36.12 -10.90 -2.07
N ILE A 48 -37.13 -10.25 -1.47
CA ILE A 48 -37.07 -8.84 -1.08
C ILE A 48 -35.92 -8.63 -0.08
N VAL A 49 -35.85 -9.42 0.99
CA VAL A 49 -34.78 -9.33 2.00
C VAL A 49 -33.41 -9.54 1.35
N GLY A 50 -33.29 -10.50 0.44
CA GLY A 50 -32.04 -10.77 -0.28
C GLY A 50 -31.58 -9.57 -1.13
N VAL A 51 -32.50 -8.94 -1.87
CA VAL A 51 -32.20 -7.73 -2.66
C VAL A 51 -31.81 -6.56 -1.75
N THR A 52 -32.54 -6.35 -0.66
CA THR A 52 -32.23 -5.29 0.32
C THR A 52 -30.85 -5.49 0.94
N LEU A 53 -30.48 -6.72 1.32
CA LEU A 53 -29.17 -7.02 1.89
C LEU A 53 -28.04 -6.76 0.88
N LEU A 54 -28.24 -7.17 -0.37
CA LEU A 54 -27.27 -6.92 -1.45
C LEU A 54 -27.06 -5.42 -1.68
N ALA A 55 -28.15 -4.64 -1.69
CA ALA A 55 -28.09 -3.19 -1.82
C ALA A 55 -27.37 -2.55 -0.63
N ALA A 56 -27.68 -2.98 0.60
CA ALA A 56 -27.03 -2.50 1.82
C ALA A 56 -25.52 -2.79 1.82
N LEU A 57 -25.13 -4.01 1.46
CA LEU A 57 -23.72 -4.40 1.36
C LEU A 57 -22.97 -3.56 0.31
N ARG A 58 -23.62 -3.29 -0.84
CA ARG A 58 -23.05 -2.43 -1.88
C ARG A 58 -22.86 -1.01 -1.40
N THR A 59 -23.85 -0.44 -0.72
CA THR A 59 -23.76 0.91 -0.14
C THR A 59 -22.68 0.97 0.92
N TYR A 60 -22.56 -0.05 1.77
CA TYR A 60 -21.49 -0.17 2.76
C TYR A 60 -20.10 -0.20 2.10
N HIS A 61 -19.93 -0.96 1.02
CA HIS A 61 -18.66 -0.98 0.29
C HIS A 61 -18.35 0.37 -0.37
N ALA A 62 -19.34 1.06 -0.94
CA ALA A 62 -19.15 2.39 -1.51
C ALA A 62 -18.73 3.41 -0.45
N ASP A 63 -19.45 3.49 0.67
CA ASP A 63 -19.13 4.37 1.80
C ASP A 63 -17.75 4.05 2.39
N SER A 64 -17.40 2.76 2.51
CA SER A 64 -16.06 2.35 2.95
C SER A 64 -14.96 2.87 2.01
N ARG A 65 -15.22 2.90 0.70
CA ARG A 65 -14.25 3.37 -0.29
C ARG A 65 -14.11 4.89 -0.22
N ASP A 66 -15.22 5.61 -0.14
CA ASP A 66 -15.20 7.06 -0.08
C ASP A 66 -14.41 7.53 1.15
N ARG A 67 -14.63 6.90 2.32
CA ARG A 67 -13.82 7.18 3.52
C ARG A 67 -12.33 6.88 3.36
N ARG A 68 -11.98 5.83 2.63
CA ARG A 68 -10.58 5.50 2.33
C ARG A 68 -9.95 6.54 1.41
N VAL A 69 -10.70 7.02 0.41
CA VAL A 69 -10.29 8.10 -0.49
C VAL A 69 -10.10 9.40 0.28
N ASP A 70 -11.08 9.81 1.10
CA ASP A 70 -11.02 11.01 1.92
C ASP A 70 -9.81 11.01 2.86
N ARG A 71 -9.48 9.85 3.43
CA ARG A 71 -8.29 9.70 4.29
C ARG A 71 -6.98 9.89 3.51
N VAL A 72 -6.90 9.37 2.29
CA VAL A 72 -5.74 9.60 1.42
C VAL A 72 -5.62 11.08 1.06
N LEU A 73 -6.74 11.74 0.72
CA LEU A 73 -6.75 13.17 0.42
C LEU A 73 -6.36 14.01 1.64
N ALA A 74 -6.85 13.69 2.83
CA ALA A 74 -6.47 14.38 4.06
C ALA A 74 -4.96 14.25 4.36
N LEU A 75 -4.38 13.05 4.20
CA LEU A 75 -2.93 12.83 4.34
C LEU A 75 -2.13 13.57 3.27
N HIS A 76 -2.66 13.63 2.05
CA HIS A 76 -2.06 14.39 0.97
C HIS A 76 -2.10 15.90 1.26
N GLU A 77 -3.23 16.46 1.70
CA GLU A 77 -3.34 17.85 2.12
C GLU A 77 -2.36 18.19 3.25
N GLU A 78 -2.24 17.31 4.25
CA GLU A 78 -1.25 17.44 5.33
C GLU A 78 0.19 17.46 4.81
N PHE A 79 0.52 16.62 3.81
CA PHE A 79 1.83 16.64 3.15
C PHE A 79 2.11 17.96 2.41
N PHE A 80 1.04 18.65 2.00
CA PHE A 80 1.09 19.96 1.34
C PHE A 80 0.91 21.16 2.28
N GLU A 81 0.83 20.93 3.59
CA GLU A 81 0.81 21.99 4.59
C GLU A 81 2.06 22.89 4.47
N PRO A 82 1.93 24.23 4.53
CA PRO A 82 3.05 25.15 4.35
C PRO A 82 4.25 24.90 5.29
N SER A 83 3.97 24.53 6.54
CA SER A 83 4.97 24.19 7.56
C SER A 83 5.80 22.96 7.14
N PHE A 84 5.11 21.89 6.74
CA PHE A 84 5.71 20.65 6.26
C PHE A 84 6.50 20.88 4.95
N GLN A 85 5.97 21.72 4.06
CA GLN A 85 6.63 22.09 2.81
C GLN A 85 7.93 22.86 3.06
N ALA A 86 7.98 23.75 4.07
CA ALA A 86 9.21 24.44 4.44
C ALA A 86 10.30 23.47 4.89
N SER A 87 9.95 22.54 5.80
CA SER A 87 10.82 21.45 6.26
C SER A 87 11.36 20.60 5.10
N ARG A 88 10.47 20.18 4.19
CA ARG A 88 10.87 19.42 2.99
C ARG A 88 11.79 20.22 2.08
N ARG A 89 11.46 21.48 1.78
CA ARG A 89 12.29 22.32 0.89
C ARG A 89 13.69 22.52 1.46
N ALA A 90 13.83 22.77 2.76
CA ALA A 90 15.13 22.93 3.40
C ALA A 90 16.03 21.70 3.17
N LEU A 91 15.49 20.50 3.41
CA LEU A 91 16.20 19.24 3.18
C LEU A 91 16.50 18.99 1.69
N VAL A 92 15.54 19.27 0.80
CA VAL A 92 15.74 19.12 -0.65
C VAL A 92 16.84 20.07 -1.15
N LEU A 93 16.88 21.32 -0.68
CA LEU A 93 17.91 22.28 -1.06
C LEU A 93 19.30 21.81 -0.61
N LYS A 94 19.41 21.29 0.62
CA LYS A 94 20.67 20.72 1.13
C LYS A 94 21.14 19.51 0.31
N LEU A 95 20.22 18.61 -0.03
CA LEU A 95 20.48 17.48 -0.92
C LEU A 95 20.95 17.92 -2.31
N ARG A 96 20.34 18.96 -2.87
CA ARG A 96 20.69 19.49 -4.20
C ARG A 96 21.99 20.27 -4.21
N ALA A 97 22.35 20.92 -3.12
CA ALA A 97 23.60 21.66 -2.99
C ALA A 97 24.84 20.76 -3.08
N GLY A 98 24.67 19.43 -3.05
CA GLY A 98 25.76 18.47 -3.18
C GLY A 98 26.77 18.52 -2.03
N GLN A 99 26.42 19.23 -0.94
CA GLN A 99 27.25 19.36 0.26
C GLN A 99 27.33 18.04 1.03
N VAL A 100 26.42 17.10 0.76
CA VAL A 100 26.34 15.80 1.42
C VAL A 100 25.96 14.76 0.35
N PRO A 101 26.75 13.69 0.11
CA PRO A 101 26.27 12.57 -0.69
C PRO A 101 25.02 11.96 -0.05
N PHE A 102 24.10 11.41 -0.84
CA PHE A 102 22.82 10.85 -0.35
C PHE A 102 22.96 9.86 0.82
N SER A 103 24.12 9.20 0.94
CA SER A 103 24.47 8.29 2.03
C SER A 103 24.86 8.96 3.36
N GLU A 104 25.05 10.29 3.41
CA GLU A 104 25.61 11.00 4.58
C GLU A 104 24.60 11.85 5.36
N LEU A 105 23.31 11.89 4.97
CA LEU A 105 22.23 12.40 5.86
C LEU A 105 22.08 11.60 7.17
N ILE A 106 22.84 10.50 7.29
CA ILE A 106 22.96 9.62 8.46
C ILE A 106 23.83 10.25 9.55
N SER A 107 24.93 10.92 9.18
CA SER A 107 26.03 11.21 10.09
C SER A 107 26.26 12.71 10.29
N SER A 108 25.65 13.26 11.33
CA SER A 108 26.12 14.40 12.13
C SER A 108 26.19 15.82 11.53
N GLN A 109 25.88 16.07 10.25
CA GLN A 109 25.90 17.45 9.71
C GLN A 109 24.52 18.08 9.49
N LEU A 110 23.45 17.52 10.05
CA LEU A 110 22.16 18.22 10.09
C LEU A 110 22.18 19.25 11.23
N ASN A 111 21.81 20.49 10.93
CA ASN A 111 21.48 21.43 12.01
C ASN A 111 20.17 20.98 12.70
N GLU A 112 19.84 21.64 13.81
CA GLU A 112 18.67 21.29 14.62
C GLU A 112 17.36 21.34 13.81
N ASP A 113 17.20 22.36 12.98
CA ASP A 113 16.02 22.56 12.13
C ASP A 113 15.86 21.45 11.07
N GLU A 114 16.96 21.08 10.41
CA GLU A 114 16.96 20.02 9.39
C GLU A 114 16.75 18.63 10.01
N TYR A 115 17.30 18.41 11.22
CA TYR A 115 17.02 17.19 11.97
C TYR A 115 15.53 17.13 12.33
N GLY A 116 14.95 18.23 12.82
CA GLY A 116 13.52 18.36 13.06
C GLY A 116 12.69 18.06 11.80
N ALA A 117 13.06 18.63 10.66
CA ALA A 117 12.43 18.37 9.37
C ALA A 117 12.49 16.90 8.96
N ARG A 118 13.64 16.24 9.16
CA ARG A 118 13.82 14.81 8.86
C ARG A 118 12.88 13.96 9.71
N ILE A 119 12.81 14.25 11.02
CA ILE A 119 11.92 13.54 11.94
C ILE A 119 10.45 13.75 11.56
N GLN A 120 10.06 14.96 11.15
CA GLN A 120 8.70 15.27 10.71
C GLN A 120 8.29 14.42 9.49
N ILE A 121 9.18 14.29 8.50
CA ILE A 121 8.94 13.44 7.31
C ILE A 121 8.82 11.96 7.69
N LEU A 122 9.73 11.46 8.53
CA LEU A 122 9.72 10.05 8.94
C LEU A 122 8.46 9.71 9.73
N ARG A 123 8.03 10.57 10.66
CA ARG A 123 6.78 10.40 11.41
C ARG A 123 5.54 10.47 10.52
N PHE A 124 5.56 11.32 9.49
CA PHE A 124 4.49 11.36 8.50
C PHE A 124 4.34 10.00 7.81
N PHE A 125 5.42 9.44 7.26
CA PHE A 125 5.34 8.15 6.57
C PHE A 125 5.10 6.96 7.50
N GLU A 126 5.46 7.05 8.78
CA GLU A 126 5.05 6.09 9.80
C GLU A 126 3.52 6.02 9.94
N ARG A 127 2.84 7.17 10.01
CA ARG A 127 1.37 7.23 10.02
C ARG A 127 0.75 6.73 8.73
N VAL A 128 1.32 7.10 7.58
CA VAL A 128 0.85 6.62 6.27
C VAL A 128 0.96 5.10 6.17
N GLN A 129 2.10 4.53 6.55
CA GLN A 129 2.31 3.08 6.57
C GLN A 129 1.36 2.39 7.53
N ALA A 130 1.15 2.94 8.74
CA ALA A 130 0.19 2.38 9.70
C ALA A 130 -1.24 2.38 9.14
N ALA A 131 -1.66 3.48 8.50
CA ALA A 131 -2.98 3.59 7.88
C ALA A 131 -3.16 2.65 6.67
N SER A 132 -2.10 2.44 5.88
CA SER A 132 -2.06 1.48 4.77
C SER A 132 -2.15 0.05 5.28
N ALA A 133 -1.36 -0.32 6.30
CA ALA A 133 -1.30 -1.67 6.85
C ALA A 133 -2.65 -2.17 7.40
N ILE A 134 -3.50 -1.27 7.91
CA ILE A 134 -4.85 -1.60 8.39
C ILE A 134 -5.92 -1.55 7.28
N GLY A 135 -5.53 -1.35 6.01
CA GLY A 135 -6.45 -1.28 4.86
C GLY A 135 -7.35 -0.04 4.88
N SER A 136 -6.92 1.05 5.53
CA SER A 136 -7.74 2.25 5.68
C SER A 136 -7.51 3.32 4.62
N LEU A 137 -6.65 3.04 3.65
CA LEU A 137 -6.35 3.90 2.51
C LEU A 137 -6.83 3.24 1.22
N ASP A 138 -7.16 4.04 0.21
CA ASP A 138 -7.37 3.51 -1.13
C ASP A 138 -5.98 3.25 -1.74
N ASP A 139 -5.63 1.98 -1.94
CA ASP A 139 -4.27 1.56 -2.30
C ASP A 139 -3.73 2.27 -3.55
N SER A 140 -4.53 2.30 -4.62
CA SER A 140 -4.13 2.93 -5.89
C SER A 140 -3.88 4.43 -5.71
N LEU A 141 -4.79 5.12 -5.01
CA LEU A 141 -4.65 6.55 -4.78
C LEU A 141 -3.47 6.85 -3.84
N ALA A 142 -3.33 6.11 -2.75
CA ALA A 142 -2.24 6.25 -1.79
C ALA A 142 -0.87 6.06 -2.44
N ALA A 143 -0.71 5.01 -3.25
CA ALA A 143 0.53 4.80 -4.00
C ALA A 143 0.77 5.95 -4.99
N SER A 144 -0.24 6.36 -5.76
CA SER A 144 -0.08 7.43 -6.77
C SER A 144 0.33 8.78 -6.17
N LEU A 145 -0.30 9.18 -5.06
CA LEU A 145 -0.13 10.51 -4.46
C LEU A 145 1.00 10.57 -3.44
N LEU A 146 1.13 9.56 -2.59
CA LEU A 146 2.10 9.56 -1.48
C LEU A 146 3.29 8.66 -1.76
N GLY A 147 3.09 7.56 -2.51
CA GLY A 147 4.12 6.57 -2.77
C GLY A 147 5.29 7.09 -3.61
N SER A 148 5.05 8.05 -4.51
CA SER A 148 6.11 8.66 -5.33
C SER A 148 7.07 9.47 -4.47
N HIS A 149 6.52 10.24 -3.52
CA HIS A 149 7.27 10.98 -2.52
C HIS A 149 7.97 10.04 -1.54
N ALA A 150 7.32 8.96 -1.09
CA ALA A 150 7.91 7.95 -0.23
C ALA A 150 9.11 7.29 -0.89
N ALA A 151 8.97 6.84 -2.14
CA ALA A 151 10.04 6.22 -2.90
C ALA A 151 11.21 7.17 -3.15
N TRP A 152 10.93 8.48 -3.31
CA TRP A 152 12.00 9.45 -3.40
C TRP A 152 12.73 9.64 -2.06
N TRP A 153 11.99 9.82 -0.97
CA TRP A 153 12.58 9.98 0.37
C TRP A 153 13.31 8.73 0.84
N ASP A 154 12.86 7.53 0.46
CA ASP A 154 13.54 6.27 0.72
C ASP A 154 14.91 6.21 0.03
N LEU A 155 15.02 6.75 -1.19
CA LEU A 155 16.32 6.91 -1.86
C LEU A 155 17.14 8.05 -1.26
N ALA A 156 16.48 9.11 -0.81
CA ALA A 156 17.13 10.33 -0.35
C ALA A 156 17.68 10.22 1.07
N LEU A 157 17.02 9.43 1.91
CA LEU A 157 17.40 9.15 3.29
C LEU A 157 18.01 7.77 3.35
N ALA A 158 19.30 7.70 3.67
CA ALA A 158 19.92 6.40 3.82
C ALA A 158 19.38 5.62 5.04
N ASP A 159 19.57 4.31 4.99
CA ASP A 159 19.04 3.40 6.00
C ASP A 159 19.86 3.51 7.29
N ASP A 160 19.19 3.87 8.38
CA ASP A 160 19.77 3.95 9.73
C ASP A 160 19.22 2.87 10.67
N GLY A 161 18.49 1.89 10.12
CA GLY A 161 17.92 0.77 10.87
C GLY A 161 16.79 1.16 11.83
N LYS A 162 16.39 2.44 11.93
CA LYS A 162 15.35 2.90 12.85
C LYS A 162 13.96 2.48 12.38
N ALA A 163 13.04 2.28 13.33
CA ALA A 163 11.66 1.87 13.04
C ALA A 163 10.93 2.83 12.08
N SER A 164 11.10 4.14 12.28
CA SER A 164 10.49 5.15 11.42
C SER A 164 11.06 5.15 10.00
N ARG A 165 12.35 4.84 9.85
CA ARG A 165 12.98 4.61 8.54
C ARG A 165 12.47 3.35 7.86
N ARG A 166 12.22 2.28 8.63
CA ARG A 166 11.61 1.04 8.14
C ARG A 166 10.20 1.28 7.60
N ALA A 167 9.38 2.06 8.28
CA ALA A 167 8.03 2.37 7.82
C ALA A 167 8.03 3.07 6.45
N LEU A 168 8.89 4.07 6.27
CA LEU A 168 9.13 4.72 4.98
C LEU A 168 9.56 3.71 3.91
N HIS A 169 10.54 2.85 4.23
CA HIS A 169 11.05 1.86 3.29
C HIS A 169 9.98 0.86 2.83
N VAL A 170 9.18 0.36 3.77
CA VAL A 170 8.10 -0.59 3.49
C VAL A 170 7.05 0.07 2.57
N PHE A 171 6.61 1.29 2.90
CA PHE A 171 5.62 1.99 2.08
C PHE A 171 6.16 2.32 0.68
N ALA A 172 7.42 2.74 0.58
CA ALA A 172 8.10 3.01 -0.68
C ALA A 172 8.21 1.77 -1.56
N THR A 173 8.62 0.64 -0.98
CA THR A 173 8.75 -0.64 -1.68
C THR A 173 7.39 -1.11 -2.18
N TRP A 174 6.40 -1.16 -1.29
CA TRP A 174 5.01 -1.50 -1.64
C TRP A 174 4.46 -0.62 -2.77
N SER A 175 4.70 0.69 -2.72
CA SER A 175 4.24 1.62 -3.76
C SER A 175 4.91 1.36 -5.11
N ASN A 176 6.21 1.04 -5.12
CA ASN A 176 6.93 0.70 -6.35
C ASN A 176 6.41 -0.61 -6.94
N ASP A 177 6.18 -1.63 -6.11
CA ASP A 177 5.64 -2.93 -6.54
C ASP A 177 4.22 -2.79 -7.10
N LEU A 178 3.38 -1.97 -6.45
CA LEU A 178 2.03 -1.68 -6.93
C LEU A 178 2.06 -0.93 -8.27
N ALA A 179 2.90 0.10 -8.40
CA ALA A 179 3.05 0.84 -9.65
C ALA A 179 3.60 -0.04 -10.78
N GLN A 180 4.53 -0.95 -10.48
CA GLN A 180 5.08 -1.88 -11.47
C GLN A 180 4.04 -2.92 -11.93
N SER A 181 3.25 -3.47 -11.01
CA SER A 181 2.18 -4.41 -11.33
C SER A 181 0.99 -3.76 -12.06
N HIS A 182 0.85 -2.44 -11.96
CA HIS A 182 -0.22 -1.66 -12.59
C HIS A 182 0.31 -0.64 -13.59
N SER A 183 1.37 -0.99 -14.34
CA SER A 183 2.02 -0.06 -15.29
C SER A 183 1.10 0.44 -16.42
N GLU A 184 0.01 -0.28 -16.70
CA GLU A 184 -1.01 0.11 -17.68
C GLU A 184 -2.03 1.12 -17.13
N ASP A 185 -2.07 1.34 -15.81
CA ASP A 185 -2.95 2.35 -15.23
C ASP A 185 -2.39 3.76 -15.51
N PRO A 186 -3.20 4.70 -16.04
CA PRO A 186 -2.77 6.08 -16.25
C PRO A 186 -2.19 6.77 -14.99
N LEU A 187 -2.56 6.33 -13.79
CA LEU A 187 -1.98 6.82 -12.54
C LEU A 187 -0.49 6.49 -12.40
N PHE A 188 0.00 5.43 -13.06
CA PHE A 188 1.37 4.92 -12.94
C PHE A 188 2.19 4.99 -14.23
N GLU A 189 1.58 5.38 -15.37
CA GLU A 189 2.21 5.47 -16.70
C GLU A 189 3.55 6.25 -16.70
N ASN A 190 3.72 7.21 -15.78
CA ASN A 190 4.93 8.03 -15.65
C ASN A 190 5.61 7.93 -14.27
N TRP A 191 5.40 6.85 -13.53
CA TRP A 191 5.87 6.70 -12.14
C TRP A 191 7.33 7.10 -11.89
N GLY A 192 8.25 6.68 -12.76
CA GLY A 192 9.67 7.07 -12.67
C GLY A 192 9.92 8.53 -13.03
N ALA A 193 9.30 9.02 -14.10
CA ALA A 193 9.51 10.36 -14.63
C ALA A 193 8.94 11.46 -13.72
N SER A 194 7.79 11.22 -13.08
CA SER A 194 7.17 12.14 -12.12
C SER A 194 8.08 12.40 -10.92
N ARG A 195 8.70 11.34 -10.37
CA ARG A 195 9.70 11.44 -9.29
C ARG A 195 10.90 12.30 -9.68
N MET A 196 11.44 12.08 -10.88
CA MET A 196 12.58 12.85 -11.37
C MET A 196 12.25 14.32 -11.61
N ARG A 197 11.03 14.64 -12.02
CA ARG A 197 10.60 16.02 -12.30
C ARG A 197 10.49 16.85 -11.02
N GLU A 198 9.87 16.30 -9.99
CA GLU A 198 9.65 17.02 -8.73
C GLU A 198 10.95 17.21 -7.95
N PHE A 199 11.79 16.18 -7.92
CA PHE A 199 12.93 16.16 -7.03
C PHE A 199 14.29 16.31 -7.72
N GLY A 200 14.35 16.15 -9.04
CA GLY A 200 15.57 16.16 -9.84
C GLY A 200 16.12 14.76 -10.10
N ARG A 201 17.23 14.66 -10.83
CA ARG A 201 17.94 13.38 -11.02
C ARG A 201 18.58 12.99 -9.68
N THR A 202 18.06 11.96 -9.02
CA THR A 202 18.80 11.32 -7.93
C THR A 202 20.03 10.67 -8.55
N ARG A 203 21.22 11.16 -8.19
CA ARG A 203 22.46 10.44 -8.46
C ARG A 203 22.40 9.25 -7.50
N ARG A 204 21.96 8.08 -7.99
CA ARG A 204 22.08 6.83 -7.23
C ARG A 204 23.54 6.79 -6.78
N PRO A 205 23.84 6.75 -5.46
CA PRO A 205 25.21 6.53 -5.03
C PRO A 205 25.65 5.28 -5.78
N ALA A 206 26.75 5.38 -6.52
CA ALA A 206 27.35 4.22 -7.13
C ALA A 206 27.52 3.25 -5.97
N GLY A 207 26.65 2.23 -5.89
CA GLY A 207 26.76 1.23 -4.84
C GLY A 207 28.22 0.78 -4.83
N PRO A 208 28.80 0.43 -3.66
CA PRO A 208 30.16 -0.08 -3.60
C PRO A 208 30.24 -1.10 -4.72
N ALA A 209 31.08 -0.81 -5.72
CA ALA A 209 31.04 -1.49 -7.01
C ALA A 209 30.93 -2.96 -6.67
N SER A 210 29.78 -3.59 -6.99
CA SER A 210 29.58 -5.02 -6.71
C SER A 210 30.89 -5.67 -7.09
N PRO A 211 31.64 -6.25 -6.13
CA PRO A 211 33.04 -6.61 -6.33
C PRO A 211 33.04 -7.38 -7.61
N ARG A 212 33.57 -6.71 -8.65
CA ARG A 212 33.39 -7.10 -10.04
C ARG A 212 33.88 -8.52 -10.03
N ALA A 213 32.95 -9.47 -10.16
CA ALA A 213 33.22 -10.88 -9.90
C ALA A 213 34.54 -11.14 -10.55
N LEU A 214 35.57 -11.30 -9.71
CA LEU A 214 36.90 -11.54 -10.18
C LEU A 214 36.69 -12.88 -10.86
N VAL A 215 36.64 -12.84 -12.19
CA VAL A 215 36.60 -14.04 -13.01
C VAL A 215 37.91 -14.70 -12.65
N VAL A 216 37.83 -15.56 -11.62
CA VAL A 216 38.85 -16.53 -11.29
C VAL A 216 38.89 -17.37 -12.54
N GLN A 217 39.85 -17.04 -13.39
CA GLN A 217 40.25 -17.86 -14.50
C GLN A 217 40.64 -19.18 -13.87
N ASP A 218 39.75 -20.16 -14.09
CA ASP A 218 39.89 -21.54 -13.69
C ASP A 218 41.13 -22.11 -14.39
N THR A 219 42.27 -22.00 -13.70
CA THR A 219 43.45 -22.79 -13.99
C THR A 219 43.57 -23.85 -12.91
N GLY A 220 42.86 -24.95 -13.11
CA GLY A 220 43.44 -26.27 -13.00
C GLY A 220 43.56 -26.86 -11.60
N GLY A 221 42.87 -27.99 -11.43
CA GLY A 221 43.48 -29.23 -10.95
C GLY A 221 43.70 -29.34 -9.43
N GLY A 222 42.96 -30.24 -8.79
CA GLY A 222 43.29 -30.69 -7.45
C GLY A 222 42.18 -31.53 -6.81
N GLU A 223 42.23 -32.84 -7.06
CA GLU A 223 41.58 -33.88 -6.26
C GLU A 223 41.73 -33.64 -4.75
N SER A 224 40.64 -33.75 -3.98
CA SER A 224 40.42 -34.92 -3.11
C SER A 224 39.36 -34.66 -2.02
N PRO A 225 38.69 -35.74 -1.57
CA PRO A 225 37.51 -35.70 -0.73
C PRO A 225 37.88 -35.75 0.76
N HIS A 226 37.12 -35.08 1.61
CA HIS A 226 36.98 -35.52 2.99
C HIS A 226 35.57 -35.25 3.51
N GLU A 227 34.84 -36.36 3.63
CA GLU A 227 33.73 -36.55 4.55
C GLU A 227 34.15 -36.10 5.96
N GLY A 228 33.28 -35.33 6.60
CA GLY A 228 33.46 -34.86 7.97
C GLY A 228 32.10 -34.62 8.59
N LEU A 229 31.41 -35.71 8.93
CA LEU A 229 30.31 -35.72 9.88
C LEU A 229 30.71 -34.96 11.15
N SER A 230 29.90 -33.99 11.57
CA SER A 230 29.84 -33.59 12.98
C SER A 230 28.43 -33.15 13.33
N SER A 231 27.65 -34.16 13.69
CA SER A 231 26.46 -34.08 14.53
C SER A 231 26.82 -33.43 15.87
N GLN A 232 25.99 -32.53 16.42
CA GLN A 232 25.87 -32.19 17.85
C GLN A 232 24.75 -31.13 18.06
N PRO A 233 24.16 -30.98 19.26
CA PRO A 233 22.87 -31.58 19.57
C PRO A 233 21.79 -30.56 19.96
N THR A 234 20.55 -31.05 19.89
CA THR A 234 19.35 -30.54 20.54
C THR A 234 19.58 -30.31 22.05
N THR A 235 19.50 -29.06 22.48
CA THR A 235 19.25 -28.72 23.90
C THR A 235 17.80 -28.33 24.08
N THR A 236 17.03 -29.31 24.54
CA THR A 236 15.76 -29.16 25.24
C THR A 236 16.04 -28.60 26.64
N GLY A 237 15.35 -27.53 27.03
CA GLY A 237 15.26 -27.06 28.42
C GLY A 237 13.95 -26.27 28.55
N GLU A 238 12.90 -26.91 29.08
CA GLU A 238 12.45 -26.80 30.49
C GLU A 238 12.13 -25.36 30.91
N HIS A 239 10.85 -24.99 30.95
CA HIS A 239 9.99 -25.05 32.16
C HIS A 239 10.46 -24.16 33.33
N GLN A 240 9.91 -22.94 33.38
CA GLN A 240 9.59 -22.23 34.63
C GLN A 240 8.40 -21.31 34.30
N SER A 241 7.15 -21.66 34.60
CA SER A 241 6.54 -21.80 35.93
C SER A 241 6.53 -20.49 36.72
N LEU A 242 5.34 -19.89 36.78
CA LEU A 242 4.73 -19.25 37.96
C LEU A 242 5.37 -17.95 38.50
N ARG A 243 4.66 -16.83 38.40
CA ARG A 243 3.86 -16.29 39.52
C ARG A 243 3.15 -14.98 39.21
N ASP A 244 1.95 -14.93 39.76
CA ASP A 244 1.05 -13.79 39.95
C ASP A 244 1.72 -12.57 40.61
N ALA A 245 1.40 -11.39 40.10
CA ALA A 245 1.13 -10.15 40.84
C ALA A 245 0.45 -9.13 39.90
#